data_AF-A0A669KAZ1-F1
#
_entry.id   AF-A0A669KAZ1-F1
#
_cell.length_a   1.000
_cell.length_b   1.000
_cell.length_c   1.000
_cell.angle_alpha   90.00
_cell.angle_beta   90.00
_cell.angle_gamma   90.00
#
_symmetry.space_group_name_H-M   'P 1'
#
loop_
_entity.id
_entity.type
_entity.pdbx_description
1 polymer ?
#
loop_
_entity_poly.entity_id
_entity_poly.type
_entity_poly.pdbx_seq_one_letter_code
_entity_poly.pdbx_strand_id
1 'polypeptide(L)' 'MLPPMALPSVSWMLLSCLMLLSQVQGEEPQRELPSARIRCPKGSKAYGSHCYALFLSPKSWTDADLACQK' A
#
# COMPACT_ATOMS: atom_id res chain seq x y z
N MET A 1 -31.90 10.91 19.69
CA MET A 1 -32.62 9.75 19.14
C MET A 1 -32.55 9.86 17.62
N LEU A 2 -31.75 9.02 16.96
CA LEU A 2 -31.67 9.05 15.50
C LEU A 2 -33.04 8.63 14.93
N PRO A 3 -33.59 9.33 13.92
CA PRO A 3 -34.88 8.97 13.34
C PRO A 3 -34.84 7.53 12.78
N PRO A 4 -35.93 6.74 12.89
CA PRO A 4 -35.96 5.31 12.54
C PRO A 4 -35.50 4.99 11.11
N MET A 5 -35.64 5.96 10.20
CA MET A 5 -35.26 5.87 8.79
C MET A 5 -33.74 6.05 8.55
N ALA A 6 -32.99 6.60 9.51
CA ALA A 6 -31.56 6.89 9.34
C ALA A 6 -30.71 5.61 9.40
N LEU A 7 -31.05 4.66 10.27
CA LEU A 7 -30.34 3.40 10.45
C LEU A 7 -30.30 2.52 9.19
N PRO A 8 -31.42 2.27 8.48
CA PRO A 8 -31.38 1.50 7.23
C PRO A 8 -30.63 2.21 6.11
N SER A 9 -30.69 3.55 6.03
CA SER A 9 -29.96 4.32 5.00
C SER A 9 -28.44 4.26 5.17
N VAL A 10 -27.95 4.36 6.41
CA VAL A 10 -26.52 4.29 6.73
C VAL A 10 -25.99 2.87 6.53
N SER A 11 -26.77 1.85 6.93
CA SER A 11 -26.44 0.45 6.68
C SER A 11 -26.27 0.17 5.18
N TRP A 12 -27.18 0.69 4.35
CA TRP A 12 -27.12 0.50 2.90
C TRP A 12 -25.91 1.20 2.25
N MET A 13 -25.54 2.39 2.72
CA MET A 13 -24.34 3.11 2.26
C MET A 13 -23.05 2.37 2.67
N LEU A 14 -22.98 1.83 3.88
CA LEU A 14 -21.82 1.06 4.33
C LEU A 14 -21.67 -0.24 3.53
N LEU A 15 -22.78 -0.94 3.28
CA LEU A 15 -22.80 -2.15 2.46
C LEU A 15 -22.34 -1.87 1.02
N SER A 16 -22.81 -0.78 0.39
CA SER A 16 -22.35 -0.42 -0.96
C SER A 16 -20.86 -0.09 -1.00
N CYS A 17 -20.33 0.64 -0.01
CA CYS A 17 -18.91 0.93 0.10
C CYS A 17 -18.06 -0.35 0.25
N LEU A 18 -18.50 -1.32 1.04
CA LEU A 18 -17.79 -2.59 1.22
C LEU A 18 -17.75 -3.42 -0.08
N MET A 19 -18.82 -3.41 -0.87
CA MET A 19 -18.85 -4.07 -2.18
C MET A 19 -17.97 -3.38 -3.23
N LEU A 20 -17.73 -2.06 -3.12
CA LEU A 20 -16.71 -1.38 -3.93
C LEU A 20 -15.29 -1.75 -3.49
N LEU A 21 -15.06 -1.89 -2.18
CA LEU A 21 -13.73 -2.24 -1.65
C LEU A 21 -13.31 -3.66 -2.06
N SER A 22 -14.23 -4.62 -2.20
CA SER A 22 -13.90 -5.97 -2.66
C SER A 22 -13.37 -6.01 -4.11
N GLN A 23 -13.80 -5.07 -4.95
CA GLN A 23 -13.28 -4.91 -6.32
C GLN A 23 -11.87 -4.33 -6.35
N VAL A 24 -11.42 -3.73 -5.25
CA VAL A 24 -10.07 -3.13 -5.07
C VAL A 24 -9.20 -4.01 -4.19
N GLN A 25 -9.63 -5.23 -3.85
CA GLN A 25 -8.75 -6.24 -3.26
C GLN A 25 -7.62 -6.47 -4.26
N GLY A 26 -6.52 -5.75 -4.04
CA GLY A 26 -5.47 -5.55 -5.02
C GLY A 26 -5.03 -6.89 -5.58
N GLU A 27 -4.99 -6.96 -6.91
CA GLU A 27 -4.28 -8.02 -7.61
C GLU A 27 -2.94 -8.21 -6.88
N GLU A 28 -2.71 -9.41 -6.34
CA GLU A 28 -1.49 -9.76 -5.63
C GLU A 28 -0.34 -9.24 -6.49
N PRO A 29 0.49 -8.31 -5.99
CA PRO A 29 1.40 -7.54 -6.81
C PRO A 29 2.19 -8.55 -7.63
N GLN A 30 1.89 -8.59 -8.93
CA GLN A 30 2.23 -9.69 -9.81
C GLN A 30 3.57 -10.24 -9.39
N ARG A 31 3.56 -11.45 -8.83
CA ARG A 31 4.77 -12.16 -8.48
C ARG A 31 5.65 -12.12 -9.70
N GLU A 32 6.66 -11.28 -9.61
CA GLU A 32 7.81 -11.32 -10.48
C GLU A 32 7.40 -11.40 -11.96
N LEU A 33 6.68 -10.39 -12.46
CA LEU A 33 6.98 -9.99 -13.84
C LEU A 33 8.51 -9.90 -13.88
N PRO A 34 9.20 -10.52 -14.86
CA PRO A 34 10.65 -10.47 -14.93
C PRO A 34 11.04 -9.01 -15.15
N SER A 35 11.14 -8.28 -14.03
CA SER A 35 11.58 -6.91 -13.94
C SER A 35 12.86 -6.92 -14.74
N ALA A 36 12.89 -6.09 -15.79
CA ALA A 36 14.04 -5.91 -16.66
C ALA A 36 15.28 -6.05 -15.78
N ARG A 37 16.16 -7.03 -16.06
CA ARG A 37 17.19 -7.62 -15.17
C ARG A 37 18.05 -6.60 -14.39
N ILE A 38 17.46 -5.81 -13.50
CA ILE A 38 18.16 -4.80 -12.73
C ILE A 38 18.78 -5.51 -11.56
N ARG A 39 20.09 -5.36 -11.41
CA ARG A 39 20.81 -5.87 -10.25
C ARG A 39 20.64 -4.85 -9.14
N CYS A 40 19.79 -5.18 -8.18
CA CYS A 40 19.59 -4.37 -6.99
C CYS A 40 20.68 -4.63 -5.94
N PRO A 41 21.06 -3.62 -5.14
CA PRO A 41 21.93 -3.79 -3.98
C PRO A 41 21.40 -4.84 -3.00
N LYS A 42 22.30 -5.48 -2.24
CA LYS A 42 21.91 -6.47 -1.22
C LYS A 42 20.91 -5.86 -0.23
N GLY A 43 19.82 -6.59 0.04
CA GLY A 43 18.77 -6.14 0.96
C GLY A 43 17.70 -5.22 0.35
N SER A 44 17.78 -4.92 -0.95
CA SER A 44 16.74 -4.20 -1.68
C SER A 44 15.96 -5.12 -2.63
N LYS A 45 14.70 -4.77 -2.93
CA LYS A 45 13.83 -5.47 -3.87
C LYS A 45 13.62 -4.66 -5.13
N ALA A 46 13.66 -5.33 -6.28
CA ALA A 46 13.30 -4.74 -7.55
C ALA A 46 11.78 -4.57 -7.64
N TYR A 47 11.33 -3.40 -8.08
CA TYR A 47 9.95 -3.16 -8.48
C TYR A 47 9.93 -2.21 -9.68
N GLY A 48 9.37 -2.65 -10.80
CA GLY A 48 9.47 -1.93 -12.07
C GLY A 48 10.92 -1.81 -12.54
N SER A 49 11.40 -0.58 -12.75
CA SER A 49 12.77 -0.24 -13.15
C SER A 49 13.67 0.18 -11.99
N HIS A 50 13.17 0.19 -10.74
CA HIS A 50 13.89 0.71 -9.58
C HIS A 50 14.04 -0.34 -8.47
N CYS A 51 14.97 -0.05 -7.57
CA CYS A 51 15.24 -0.85 -6.38
C CYS A 51 14.79 -0.09 -5.14
N TYR A 52 14.12 -0.80 -4.24
CA TYR A 52 13.57 -0.24 -3.01
C TYR A 52 14.08 -1.02 -1.80
N ALA A 53 14.44 -0.32 -0.73
CA ALA A 53 14.80 -0.92 0.56
C ALA A 53 13.92 -0.32 1.65
N LEU A 54 13.51 -1.15 2.61
CA LEU A 54 12.74 -0.72 3.78
C LEU A 54 13.61 -0.88 5.03
N PHE A 55 13.86 0.23 5.71
CA PHE A 55 14.56 0.25 6.99
C PHE A 55 13.55 0.29 8.13
N LEU A 56 13.59 -0.71 9.02
CA LEU A 56 12.69 -0.81 10.17
C LEU A 56 13.20 -0.02 11.39
N SER A 57 14.40 0.56 11.32
CA SER A 57 14.94 1.39 12.39
C SER A 57 14.13 2.69 12.52
N PRO A 58 13.60 3.04 13.71
CA PRO A 58 12.93 4.32 13.92
C PRO A 58 13.89 5.49 13.67
N LYS A 59 13.45 6.48 12.88
CA LYS A 59 14.19 7.69 12.56
C LYS A 59 13.23 8.88 12.44
N SER A 60 13.72 10.09 12.70
CA SER A 60 13.02 11.30 12.26
C SER A 60 13.02 11.35 10.73
N TRP A 61 12.12 12.16 10.14
CA TRP A 61 12.05 12.28 8.68
C TRP A 61 13.38 12.77 8.09
N THR A 62 14.01 13.77 8.70
CA THR A 62 15.31 14.30 8.28
C THR A 62 16.44 13.28 8.39
N ASP A 63 16.47 12.50 9.48
CA ASP A 63 17.51 11.47 9.65
C ASP A 63 17.32 10.30 8.69
N ALA A 64 16.07 9.98 8.32
CA ALA A 64 15.74 8.96 7.34
C ALA A 64 16.18 9.38 5.93
N ASP A 65 15.92 10.63 5.53
CA ASP A 65 16.35 11.17 4.24
C ASP A 65 17.88 11.16 4.11
N LEU A 66 18.58 11.67 5.14
CA LEU A 66 20.04 11.62 5.18
C LEU A 66 20.61 10.19 5.19
N ALA A 67 19.88 9.21 5.74
CA ALA A 67 20.30 7.81 5.70
C ALA A 67 20.10 7.17 4.33
N CYS A 68 19.07 7.55 3.57
CA CYS A 68 18.81 7.04 2.23
C CYS A 68 19.75 7.61 1.16
N GLN A 69 20.35 8.78 1.39
CA GLN A 69 21.29 9.42 0.47
C GLN A 69 22.75 8.92 0.61
N LYS A 70 23.05 8.19 1.68
CA LYS A 70 24.39 7.63 1.96
C LYS A 70 24.55 6.25 1.34
#